data_AF-A0A831WVQ1-F1
#
_entry.id   AF-A0A831WVQ1-F1
#
_cell.length_a   1.000
_cell.length_b   1.000
_cell.length_c   1.000
_cell.angle_alpha   90.00
_cell.angle_beta   90.00
_cell.angle_gamma   90.00
#
_symmetry.space_group_name_H-M   'P 1'
#
loop_
_entity.id
_entity.type
_entity.pdbx_description
1 polymer ?
#
loop_
_entity_poly.entity_id
_entity_poly.type
_entity_poly.pdbx_seq_one_letter_code
_entity_poly.pdbx_strand_id
1 'polypeptide(L)'
;MGTIYAGNIRLECIQGNITDQPDIDAIVNAANSQLQPGGGVAGAVHSAAGPGLAEECRDFAPLHPGEAVITSGHNLPNSYVIHCLGPVYGHDEPSDQLLGDCYRHALHLGD
;
A
#
# COMPACT_ATOMS: atom_id res chain seq x y z
N MET A 1 -8.80 -14.48 -12.57
CA MET A 1 -9.64 -13.52 -11.84
C MET A 1 -10.88 -14.21 -11.36
N GLY A 2 -11.31 -13.89 -10.15
CA GLY A 2 -12.43 -14.55 -9.49
C GLY A 2 -12.58 -14.07 -8.05
N THR A 3 -13.72 -14.43 -7.45
CA THR A 3 -14.11 -14.03 -6.10
C THR A 3 -14.32 -15.28 -5.26
N ILE A 4 -13.77 -15.28 -4.04
CA ILE A 4 -14.01 -16.31 -3.04
C ILE A 4 -14.53 -15.67 -1.74
N TYR A 5 -15.22 -16.47 -0.94
CA TYR A 5 -15.74 -16.04 0.35
C TYR A 5 -15.14 -16.87 1.47
N ALA A 6 -14.68 -16.22 2.53
CA ALA A 6 -14.22 -16.81 3.78
C ALA A 6 -15.07 -16.24 4.92
N GLY A 7 -16.15 -16.92 5.28
CA GLY A 7 -17.16 -16.36 6.18
C GLY A 7 -17.85 -15.15 5.53
N ASN A 8 -17.80 -14.00 6.21
CA ASN A 8 -18.29 -12.71 5.69
C ASN A 8 -17.23 -11.93 4.90
N ILE A 9 -15.99 -12.43 4.78
CA ILE A 9 -14.91 -11.77 4.03
C ILE A 9 -15.00 -12.18 2.56
N ARG A 10 -15.02 -11.19 1.67
CA ARG A 10 -14.95 -11.37 0.22
C ARG A 10 -13.52 -11.10 -0.23
N LEU A 11 -12.87 -12.08 -0.87
CA LEU A 11 -11.56 -11.89 -1.52
C LEU A 11 -11.73 -11.91 -3.03
N GLU A 12 -11.20 -10.89 -3.70
CA GLU A 12 -11.34 -10.71 -5.14
C GLU A 12 -9.96 -10.58 -5.79
N CYS A 13 -9.78 -11.31 -6.89
CA CYS A 13 -8.63 -11.14 -7.78
C CYS A 13 -9.14 -10.54 -9.08
N ILE A 14 -8.77 -9.30 -9.33
CA ILE A 14 -9.15 -8.49 -10.50
C ILE A 14 -7.89 -7.95 -11.19
N GLN A 15 -7.98 -7.67 -12.49
CA GLN A 15 -7.01 -6.82 -13.19
C GLN A 15 -7.59 -5.44 -13.32
N GLY A 16 -6.80 -4.46 -12.91
CA GLY A 16 -7.19 -3.07 -12.92
C GLY A 16 -6.00 -2.18 -12.66
N ASN A 17 -6.27 -0.88 -12.60
CA ASN A 17 -5.33 0.12 -12.15
C ASN A 17 -5.66 0.46 -10.69
N ILE A 18 -4.70 0.28 -9.79
CA ILE A 18 -4.90 0.51 -8.36
C ILE A 18 -5.31 1.96 -8.04
N THR A 19 -4.94 2.93 -8.88
CA THR A 19 -5.30 4.34 -8.69
C THR A 19 -6.72 4.68 -9.14
N ASP A 20 -7.45 3.71 -9.69
CA ASP A 20 -8.80 3.87 -10.24
C ASP A 20 -9.73 2.78 -9.68
N GLN A 21 -9.82 2.72 -8.35
CA GLN A 21 -10.64 1.77 -7.59
C GLN A 21 -11.61 2.55 -6.67
N PRO A 22 -12.65 3.21 -7.21
CA PRO A 22 -13.54 4.08 -6.42
C PRO A 22 -14.50 3.33 -5.48
N ASP A 23 -14.54 2.01 -5.55
CA ASP A 23 -15.44 1.13 -4.81
C ASP A 23 -14.86 0.61 -3.49
N ILE A 24 -13.67 1.07 -3.10
CA ILE A 24 -12.98 0.67 -1.85
C ILE A 24 -12.47 1.88 -1.07
N ASP A 25 -12.34 1.75 0.24
CA ASP A 25 -11.97 2.87 1.12
C ASP A 25 -10.47 3.21 1.08
N ALA A 26 -9.62 2.18 0.92
CA ALA A 26 -8.16 2.32 0.96
C ALA A 26 -7.48 1.46 -0.10
N ILE A 27 -6.33 1.93 -0.59
CA ILE A 27 -5.42 1.15 -1.43
C ILE A 27 -4.09 0.92 -0.72
N VAL A 28 -3.39 -0.16 -1.07
CA VAL A 28 -2.06 -0.46 -0.52
C VAL A 28 -0.98 -0.15 -1.56
N ASN A 29 -0.05 0.73 -1.20
CA ASN A 29 1.11 1.12 -1.99
C ASN A 29 2.35 0.29 -1.61
N ALA A 30 3.03 -0.27 -2.62
CA ALA A 30 4.36 -0.85 -2.46
C ALA A 30 5.42 0.26 -2.45
N ALA A 31 5.70 0.79 -1.25
CA ALA A 31 6.51 1.97 -1.05
C ALA A 31 8.03 1.67 -1.00
N ASN A 32 8.84 2.72 -1.08
CA ASN A 32 10.25 2.68 -0.71
C ASN A 32 10.43 3.22 0.71
N SER A 33 11.62 3.01 1.30
CA SER A 33 11.92 3.41 2.67
C SER A 33 11.79 4.90 2.95
N GLN A 34 11.87 5.77 1.94
CA GLN A 34 11.73 7.22 2.14
C GLN A 34 10.30 7.73 1.93
N LEU A 35 9.36 6.84 1.60
CA LEU A 35 7.98 7.18 1.22
C LEU A 35 7.90 8.30 0.17
N GLN A 36 8.88 8.32 -0.75
CA GLN A 36 8.96 9.31 -1.81
C GLN A 36 8.44 8.77 -3.14
N PRO A 37 8.03 9.65 -4.08
CA PRO A 37 7.71 9.25 -5.43
C PRO A 37 8.86 8.43 -6.05
N GLY A 38 8.50 7.34 -6.71
CA GLY A 38 9.45 6.43 -7.36
C GLY A 38 8.91 5.96 -8.71
N GLY A 39 9.33 4.77 -9.13
CA GLY A 39 8.77 4.09 -10.30
C GLY A 39 7.61 3.14 -9.94
N GLY A 40 7.15 2.38 -10.94
CA GLY A 40 6.17 1.31 -10.74
C GLY A 40 4.85 1.78 -10.12
N VAL A 41 4.30 0.95 -9.24
CA VAL A 41 3.01 1.23 -8.56
C VAL A 41 3.11 2.47 -7.68
N ALA A 42 4.18 2.64 -6.91
CA ALA A 42 4.36 3.84 -6.08
C ALA A 42 4.37 5.13 -6.90
N GLY A 43 5.06 5.14 -8.05
CA GLY A 43 5.03 6.27 -8.97
C GLY A 43 3.62 6.60 -9.46
N ALA A 44 2.84 5.58 -9.83
CA ALA A 44 1.46 5.76 -10.25
C ALA A 44 0.58 6.33 -9.13
N VAL A 45 0.69 5.79 -7.90
CA VAL A 45 -0.05 6.25 -6.72
C VAL A 45 0.28 7.71 -6.39
N HIS A 46 1.56 8.08 -6.30
CA HIS A 46 1.96 9.47 -6.04
C HIS A 46 1.53 10.42 -7.16
N SER A 47 1.63 10.00 -8.42
CA SER A 47 1.19 10.82 -9.55
C SER A 47 -0.32 11.08 -9.51
N ALA A 48 -1.12 10.07 -9.14
CA ALA A 48 -2.57 10.19 -9.07
C ALA A 48 -3.05 10.95 -7.83
N ALA A 49 -2.45 10.68 -6.66
CA ALA A 49 -2.78 11.35 -5.41
C ALA A 49 -2.36 12.83 -5.37
N GLY A 50 -1.35 13.21 -6.17
CA GLY A 50 -0.81 14.56 -6.21
C GLY A 50 0.28 14.80 -5.15
N PRO A 51 0.89 16.01 -5.14
CA PRO A 51 2.06 16.29 -4.32
C PRO A 51 1.81 16.18 -2.82
N GLY A 52 0.57 16.42 -2.36
CA GLY A 52 0.17 16.35 -0.96
C GLY A 52 0.52 15.01 -0.30
N LEU A 53 0.45 13.90 -1.05
CA LEU A 53 0.77 12.57 -0.53
C LEU A 53 2.24 12.46 -0.12
N ALA A 54 3.16 12.99 -0.95
CA ALA A 54 4.57 12.99 -0.63
C ALA A 54 4.90 13.94 0.54
N GLU A 55 4.06 14.95 0.78
CA GLU A 55 4.22 15.86 1.91
C GLU A 55 3.81 15.22 3.24
N GLU A 56 2.65 14.56 3.26
CA GLU A 56 2.16 13.81 4.42
C GLU A 56 3.08 12.65 4.78
N CYS A 57 3.62 11.96 3.76
CA CYS A 57 4.56 10.85 3.93
C CYS A 57 5.87 11.23 4.65
N ARG A 58 6.29 12.50 4.68
CA ARG A 58 7.58 12.89 5.26
C ARG A 58 7.67 12.58 6.75
N ASP A 59 6.56 12.69 7.47
CA ASP A 59 6.51 12.49 8.93
C ASP A 59 6.62 11.02 9.34
N PHE A 60 6.44 10.11 8.39
CA PHE A 60 6.49 8.67 8.60
C PHE A 60 7.80 8.02 8.11
N ALA A 61 8.64 8.76 7.38
CA ALA A 61 9.89 8.23 6.85
C ALA A 61 11.03 8.28 7.91
N PRO A 62 11.95 7.30 7.92
CA PRO A 62 12.01 6.15 7.03
C PRO A 62 11.15 4.95 7.50
N LEU A 63 10.65 4.16 6.55
CA LEU A 63 10.09 2.83 6.80
C LEU A 63 11.18 1.75 6.77
N HIS A 64 10.96 0.70 7.57
CA HIS A 64 11.72 -0.54 7.56
C HIS A 64 10.92 -1.69 6.90
N PRO A 65 11.60 -2.71 6.32
CA PRO A 65 10.93 -3.86 5.74
C PRO A 65 9.91 -4.49 6.70
N GLY A 66 8.72 -4.81 6.20
CA GLY A 66 7.61 -5.35 7.00
C GLY A 66 6.72 -4.28 7.65
N GLU A 67 7.15 -3.02 7.71
CA GLU A 67 6.36 -1.93 8.28
C GLU A 67 5.30 -1.41 7.29
N ALA A 68 4.22 -0.86 7.87
CA ALA A 68 3.18 -0.17 7.15
C ALA A 68 2.72 1.09 7.89
N VAL A 69 2.38 2.15 7.15
CA VAL A 69 1.77 3.39 7.66
C VAL A 69 0.57 3.78 6.81
N ILE A 70 -0.29 4.66 7.33
CA ILE A 70 -1.51 5.11 6.64
C ILE A 70 -1.49 6.63 6.50
N THR A 71 -1.94 7.12 5.35
CA THR A 71 -2.12 8.55 5.04
C THR A 71 -3.50 8.80 4.44
N SER A 72 -3.85 10.07 4.22
CA SER A 72 -5.00 10.42 3.40
C SER A 72 -4.81 10.06 1.91
N GLY A 73 -5.91 9.87 1.19
CA GLY A 73 -5.93 9.53 -0.24
C GLY A 73 -5.63 10.71 -1.18
N HIS A 74 -5.69 11.94 -0.69
CA HIS A 74 -5.59 13.18 -1.46
C HIS A 74 -6.50 13.19 -2.71
N ASN A 75 -5.92 13.22 -3.91
CA ASN A 75 -6.70 13.27 -5.17
C ASN A 75 -7.14 11.88 -5.66
N LEU A 76 -6.80 10.79 -4.97
CA LEU A 76 -7.33 9.46 -5.28
C LEU A 76 -8.83 9.40 -5.00
N PRO A 77 -9.57 8.50 -5.66
CA PRO A 77 -10.98 8.28 -5.32
C PRO A 77 -11.18 7.62 -3.94
N ASN A 78 -10.10 7.09 -3.36
CA ASN A 78 -10.07 6.41 -2.07
C ASN A 78 -9.83 7.41 -0.92
N SER A 79 -10.34 7.09 0.27
CA SER A 79 -10.14 7.93 1.45
C SER A 79 -8.72 7.85 2.00
N TYR A 80 -8.05 6.70 1.82
CA TYR A 80 -6.74 6.42 2.43
C TYR A 80 -5.77 5.71 1.48
N VAL A 81 -4.47 5.88 1.76
CA VAL A 81 -3.39 5.04 1.20
C VAL A 81 -2.63 4.40 2.35
N ILE A 82 -2.44 3.09 2.28
CA ILE A 82 -1.59 2.34 3.21
C ILE A 82 -0.26 2.07 2.50
N HIS A 83 0.85 2.51 3.07
CA HIS A 83 2.17 2.38 2.48
C HIS A 83 2.93 1.26 3.18
N CYS A 84 3.29 0.22 2.44
CA CYS A 84 4.08 -0.90 2.96
C CYS A 84 5.46 -0.93 2.33
N LEU A 85 6.50 -1.16 3.13
CA LEU A 85 7.83 -1.49 2.61
C LEU A 85 8.03 -3.00 2.62
N GLY A 86 7.89 -3.63 1.45
CA GLY A 86 8.23 -5.05 1.28
C GLY A 86 9.75 -5.29 1.34
N PRO A 87 10.20 -6.52 1.66
CA PRO A 87 11.61 -6.87 1.67
C PRO A 87 12.20 -6.88 0.25
N VAL A 88 13.45 -6.45 0.12
CA VAL A 88 14.26 -6.72 -1.06
C VAL A 88 14.71 -8.17 -1.02
N TYR A 89 14.21 -8.98 -1.95
CA TYR A 89 14.49 -10.42 -2.02
C TYR A 89 15.99 -10.72 -2.07
N GLY A 90 16.47 -11.58 -1.16
CA GLY A 90 17.88 -11.96 -1.02
C GLY A 90 18.74 -10.94 -0.27
N HIS A 91 18.16 -9.86 0.26
CA HIS A 91 18.83 -8.88 1.11
C HIS A 91 18.17 -8.78 2.49
N ASP A 92 16.86 -8.54 2.52
CA ASP A 92 16.10 -8.42 3.77
C ASP A 92 15.56 -9.79 4.18
N GLU A 93 16.02 -10.31 5.30
CA GLU A 93 15.65 -11.64 5.80
C GLU A 93 15.07 -11.58 7.22
N PRO A 94 14.10 -12.46 7.56
CA PRO A 94 13.47 -13.47 6.72
C PRO A 94 12.41 -12.88 5.76
N SER A 95 12.66 -12.97 4.45
CA SER A 95 11.87 -12.27 3.42
C SER A 95 10.40 -12.73 3.35
N ASP A 96 10.12 -13.99 3.65
CA ASP A 96 8.76 -14.53 3.72
C ASP A 96 7.95 -13.94 4.88
N GLN A 97 8.59 -13.78 6.04
CA GLN A 97 7.94 -13.21 7.23
C GLN A 97 7.75 -11.70 7.06
N LEU A 98 8.78 -10.98 6.60
CA LEU A 98 8.70 -9.54 6.36
C LEU A 98 7.61 -9.19 5.34
N LEU A 99 7.51 -9.96 4.25
CA LEU A 99 6.41 -9.78 3.29
C LEU A 99 5.06 -10.12 3.92
N GLY A 100 4.97 -11.20 4.70
CA GLY A 100 3.77 -11.57 5.44
C GLY A 100 3.31 -10.49 6.42
N ASP A 101 4.25 -9.79 7.06
CA ASP A 101 3.97 -8.70 7.98
C ASP A 101 3.39 -7.47 7.27
N CYS A 102 3.85 -7.14 6.05
CA CYS A 102 3.21 -6.08 5.25
C CYS A 102 1.71 -6.35 5.05
N TYR A 103 1.31 -7.59 4.72
CA TYR A 103 -0.11 -7.94 4.58
C TYR A 103 -0.86 -7.80 5.91
N ARG A 104 -0.31 -8.31 7.01
CA ARG A 104 -0.96 -8.25 8.33
C ARG A 104 -1.13 -6.81 8.82
N HIS A 105 -0.09 -6.00 8.72
CA HIS A 105 -0.13 -4.60 9.14
C HIS A 105 -1.06 -3.77 8.26
N ALA A 106 -1.08 -4.00 6.95
CA ALA A 106 -2.02 -3.32 6.06
C ALA A 106 -3.48 -3.67 6.38
N LEU A 107 -3.78 -4.95 6.59
CA LEU A 107 -5.13 -5.38 7.01
C LEU A 107 -5.49 -4.77 8.37
N HIS A 108 -4.57 -4.77 9.33
CA HIS A 108 -4.80 -4.17 10.65
C HIS A 108 -5.10 -2.66 10.60
N LEU A 109 -4.46 -1.91 9.69
CA LEU A 109 -4.72 -0.48 9.49
C LEU A 109 -6.03 -0.21 8.73
N GLY A 110 -6.54 -1.20 8.00
CA GLY A 110 -7.78 -1.10 7.22
C GLY A 110 -9.04 -1.64 7.91
N ASP A 111 -8.89 -2.25 9.09
CA ASP A 111 -9.99 -2.73 9.95
C ASP A 111 -10.59 -1.60 10.81
#